data_AF-A0A4R1BAY3-F1
#
_entry.id   AF-A0A4R1BAY3-F1
#
_cell.length_a   1.000
_cell.length_b   1.000
_cell.length_c   1.000
_cell.angle_alpha   90.00
_cell.angle_beta   90.00
_cell.angle_gamma   90.00
#
_symmetry.space_group_name_H-M   'P 1'
#
loop_
_entity.id
_entity.type
_entity.pdbx_description
1 polymer ?
#
loop_
_entity_poly.entity_id
_entity_poly.type
_entity_poly.pdbx_seq_one_letter_code
_entity_poly.pdbx_strand_id
1 'polypeptide(L)'
;MIDLKEVRWGNTLLQKQQGRIAPVSCGPEQMALLANGKAADFFPVVLKAEVLEGAGFSENKDYALYPQAREFKRVLPVKGKEHHELVAYVKSNGECLAWYNVNGLTASNAVRQLHQLQNLHYTLTGEEL
;
A
#
# COMPACT_ATOMS: atom_id res chain seq x y z
N MET A 1 2.41 -3.39 15.01
CA MET A 1 2.29 -4.84 14.76
C MET A 1 1.29 -5.02 13.63
N ILE A 2 1.50 -5.99 12.74
CA ILE A 2 0.57 -6.22 11.63
C ILE A 2 -0.74 -6.83 12.15
N ASP A 3 -1.88 -6.39 11.65
CA ASP A 3 -3.14 -7.11 11.87
C ASP A 3 -3.18 -8.30 10.91
N LEU A 4 -3.16 -9.52 11.45
CA LEU A 4 -3.15 -10.75 10.67
C LEU A 4 -4.39 -10.91 9.78
N LYS A 5 -5.51 -10.26 10.13
CA LYS A 5 -6.73 -10.28 9.31
C LYS A 5 -6.57 -9.51 8.01
N GLU A 6 -5.59 -8.61 7.95
CA GLU A 6 -5.26 -7.82 6.76
C GLU A 6 -4.20 -8.50 5.89
N VAL A 7 -3.63 -9.64 6.28
CA VAL A 7 -2.59 -10.27 5.46
C VAL A 7 -3.22 -11.21 4.45
N ARG A 8 -2.93 -10.99 3.16
CA ARG A 8 -3.30 -11.87 2.06
C ARG A 8 -2.08 -12.38 1.30
N TRP A 9 -2.30 -13.43 0.53
CA TRP A 9 -1.32 -13.91 -0.43
C TRP A 9 -0.89 -12.78 -1.36
N GLY A 10 0.40 -12.70 -1.67
CA GLY A 10 0.96 -11.67 -2.56
C GLY A 10 1.35 -10.37 -1.84
N ASN A 11 0.89 -10.14 -0.60
CA ASN A 11 1.32 -8.95 0.15
C ASN A 11 2.83 -8.91 0.36
N THR A 12 3.41 -7.72 0.26
CA THR A 12 4.82 -7.50 0.59
C THR A 12 4.92 -7.04 2.03
N LEU A 13 5.61 -7.85 2.85
CA LEU A 13 5.85 -7.59 4.26
C LEU A 13 7.35 -7.52 4.53
N LEU A 14 7.74 -6.97 5.67
CA LEU A 14 9.10 -7.15 6.18
C LEU A 14 9.12 -8.38 7.07
N GLN A 15 10.11 -9.25 6.87
CA GLN A 15 10.32 -10.43 7.71
C GLN A 15 11.70 -10.38 8.36
N LYS A 16 11.75 -10.64 9.67
CA LYS A 16 12.99 -10.87 10.41
C LYS A 16 13.43 -12.32 10.23
N GLN A 17 14.58 -12.50 9.59
CA GLN A 17 15.22 -13.80 9.42
C GLN A 17 16.68 -13.69 9.84
N GLN A 18 17.12 -14.56 10.76
CA GLN A 18 18.53 -14.64 11.20
C GLN A 18 19.14 -13.27 11.57
N GLY A 19 18.37 -12.41 12.24
CA GLY A 19 18.82 -11.08 12.68
C GLY A 19 18.79 -9.98 11.62
N ARG A 20 18.36 -10.27 10.39
CA ARG A 20 18.15 -9.28 9.32
C ARG A 20 16.66 -9.08 9.06
N ILE A 21 16.27 -7.88 8.66
CA ILE A 21 14.90 -7.57 8.23
C ILE A 21 14.93 -7.25 6.74
N ALA A 22 14.14 -7.99 5.95
CA ALA A 22 14.08 -7.83 4.50
C ALA A 22 12.63 -7.91 4.00
N PRO A 23 12.31 -7.26 2.87
CA PRO A 23 11.02 -7.42 2.23
C PRO A 23 10.86 -8.84 1.67
N VAL A 24 9.69 -9.44 1.90
CA VAL A 24 9.28 -10.74 1.40
C VAL A 24 7.87 -10.65 0.85
N SER A 25 7.59 -11.38 -0.24
CA SER A 25 6.22 -11.59 -0.70
C SER A 25 5.57 -12.70 0.13
N CYS A 26 4.32 -12.50 0.53
CA CYS A 26 3.60 -13.43 1.37
C CYS A 26 3.09 -14.60 0.53
N GLY A 27 3.87 -15.69 0.50
CA GLY A 27 3.51 -16.95 -0.13
C GLY A 27 3.09 -18.03 0.88
N PRO A 28 3.04 -19.31 0.46
CA PRO A 28 2.64 -20.42 1.34
C PRO A 28 3.48 -20.51 2.61
N GLU A 29 4.80 -20.32 2.50
CA GLU A 29 5.73 -20.42 3.62
C GLU A 29 5.48 -19.34 4.66
N GLN A 30 5.31 -18.09 4.23
CA GLN A 30 5.03 -16.96 5.11
C GLN A 30 3.66 -17.14 5.78
N MET A 31 2.64 -17.59 5.03
CA MET A 31 1.34 -17.90 5.59
C MET A 31 1.40 -19.00 6.65
N ALA A 32 2.17 -20.06 6.41
CA ALA A 32 2.39 -21.11 7.39
C ALA A 32 3.10 -20.59 8.65
N LEU A 33 4.08 -19.71 8.50
CA LEU A 33 4.76 -19.07 9.64
C LEU A 33 3.79 -18.21 10.46
N LEU A 34 2.96 -17.40 9.79
CA LEU A 34 1.93 -16.57 10.45
C LEU A 34 0.92 -17.45 11.20
N ALA A 35 0.45 -18.53 10.59
CA ALA A 35 -0.48 -19.48 11.21
C ALA A 35 0.13 -20.21 12.42
N ASN A 36 1.44 -20.49 12.38
CA ASN A 36 2.18 -21.13 13.49
C ASN A 36 2.61 -20.13 14.59
N GLY A 37 2.02 -18.93 14.64
CA GLY A 37 2.26 -17.96 15.70
C GLY A 37 3.57 -17.18 15.57
N LYS A 38 4.23 -17.18 14.40
CA LYS A 38 5.46 -16.40 14.13
C LYS A 38 5.19 -14.97 13.66
N ALA A 39 4.01 -14.41 13.96
CA ALA A 39 3.62 -13.06 13.59
C ALA A 39 4.59 -11.96 14.10
N ALA A 40 5.27 -12.20 15.22
CA ALA A 40 6.25 -11.27 15.79
C ALA A 40 7.49 -11.04 14.90
N ASP A 41 7.74 -11.95 13.95
CA ASP A 41 8.82 -11.82 12.98
C ASP A 41 8.42 -11.00 11.74
N PHE A 42 7.15 -10.57 11.64
CA PHE A 42 6.64 -9.81 10.51
C PHE A 42 6.30 -8.37 10.89
N PHE A 43 6.69 -7.43 10.02
CA PHE A 43 6.47 -6.00 10.19
C PHE A 43 5.83 -5.43 8.92
N PRO A 44 4.96 -4.41 9.04
CA PRO A 44 4.40 -3.75 7.89
C PRO A 44 5.47 -2.93 7.16
N VAL A 45 5.36 -2.85 5.83
CA VAL A 45 6.09 -1.84 5.05
C VAL A 45 5.28 -0.54 5.12
N VAL A 46 5.83 0.50 5.75
CA VAL A 46 5.20 1.82 5.82
C VAL A 46 5.25 2.47 4.44
N LEU A 47 4.15 3.12 4.04
CA LEU A 47 4.12 3.87 2.79
C LEU A 47 5.11 5.05 2.84
N LYS A 48 5.72 5.32 1.70
CA LYS A 48 6.66 6.42 1.45
C LYS A 48 6.76 6.62 -0.04
N ALA A 49 7.30 7.75 -0.48
CA ALA A 49 7.39 8.09 -1.90
C ALA A 49 8.00 6.96 -2.74
N GLU A 50 9.12 6.38 -2.30
CA GLU A 50 9.81 5.33 -3.07
C GLU A 50 8.97 4.04 -3.20
N VAL A 51 8.13 3.76 -2.21
CA VAL A 51 7.22 2.60 -2.23
C VAL A 51 6.08 2.84 -3.21
N LEU A 52 5.54 4.06 -3.24
CA LEU A 52 4.49 4.44 -4.18
C LEU A 52 4.99 4.42 -5.63
N GLU A 53 6.17 5.00 -5.87
CA GLU A 53 6.82 4.98 -7.18
C GLU A 53 7.08 3.54 -7.65
N GLY A 54 7.57 2.67 -6.77
CA GLY A 54 7.75 1.24 -7.05
C GLY A 54 6.43 0.49 -7.32
N ALA A 55 5.32 0.95 -6.74
CA ALA A 55 3.97 0.47 -7.00
C ALA A 55 3.30 1.14 -8.22
N GLY A 56 4.08 1.84 -9.05
CA GLY A 56 3.63 2.48 -10.28
C GLY A 56 2.68 3.66 -10.09
N PHE A 57 2.75 4.35 -8.93
CA PHE A 57 2.14 5.66 -8.81
C PHE A 57 3.02 6.71 -9.51
N SER A 58 2.36 7.71 -10.08
CA SER A 58 3.02 8.89 -10.65
C SER A 58 2.79 10.09 -9.75
N GLU A 59 3.82 10.89 -9.53
CA GLU A 59 3.69 12.13 -8.76
C GLU A 59 2.77 13.12 -9.51
N ASN A 60 1.74 13.61 -8.83
CA ASN A 60 0.85 14.64 -9.33
C ASN A 60 1.48 16.02 -9.11
N LYS A 61 1.62 16.78 -10.20
CA LYS A 61 2.21 18.14 -10.21
C LYS A 61 1.26 19.19 -10.79
N ASP A 62 -0.02 18.86 -10.90
CA ASP A 62 -1.05 19.72 -11.51
C ASP A 62 -1.29 21.01 -10.72
N TYR A 63 -0.94 21.03 -9.43
CA TYR A 63 -1.11 22.18 -8.54
C TYR A 63 0.01 22.28 -7.50
N ALA A 64 0.18 23.48 -6.95
CA ALA A 64 1.13 23.73 -5.88
C ALA A 64 0.66 23.09 -4.57
N LEU A 65 1.58 22.40 -3.91
CA LEU A 65 1.41 21.84 -2.57
C LEU A 65 2.22 22.65 -1.54
N TYR A 66 1.99 22.37 -0.26
CA TYR A 66 2.88 22.86 0.80
C TYR A 66 4.33 22.42 0.54
N PRO A 67 5.33 23.19 1.01
CA PRO A 67 6.73 22.80 0.85
C PRO A 67 6.97 21.36 1.32
N GLN A 68 7.67 20.58 0.51
CA GLN A 68 8.00 19.16 0.74
C GLN A 68 6.82 18.18 0.76
N ALA A 69 5.58 18.66 0.65
CA ALA A 69 4.45 17.77 0.45
C ALA A 69 4.40 17.30 -1.01
N ARG A 70 4.02 16.04 -1.20
CA ARG A 70 3.94 15.40 -2.52
C ARG A 70 2.64 14.63 -2.61
N GLU A 71 2.00 14.68 -3.77
CA GLU A 71 0.83 13.86 -4.07
C GLU A 71 1.18 12.89 -5.19
N PHE A 72 0.62 11.69 -5.14
CA PHE A 72 0.84 10.62 -6.09
C PHE A 72 -0.51 10.04 -6.51
N LYS A 73 -0.63 9.67 -7.78
CA LYS A 73 -1.84 9.08 -8.36
C LYS A 73 -1.52 7.82 -9.13
N ARG A 74 -2.42 6.85 -9.07
CA ARG A 74 -2.44 5.67 -9.94
C ARG A 74 -3.87 5.44 -10.41
N VAL A 75 -4.09 5.65 -11.71
CA VAL A 75 -5.38 5.33 -12.34
C VAL A 75 -5.56 3.81 -12.35
N LEU A 76 -6.73 3.34 -11.95
CA LEU A 76 -7.04 1.92 -11.86
C LEU A 76 -7.87 1.46 -13.07
N PRO A 77 -7.57 0.27 -13.64
CA PRO A 77 -8.33 -0.31 -14.74
C PRO A 77 -9.63 -0.98 -14.26
N VAL A 78 -10.48 -0.24 -13.53
CA VAL A 78 -11.76 -0.76 -13.04
C VAL A 78 -12.82 -0.67 -14.14
N LYS A 79 -13.61 -1.73 -14.33
CA LYS A 79 -14.72 -1.75 -15.28
C LYS A 79 -15.82 -0.78 -14.82
N GLY A 80 -16.01 0.30 -15.56
CA GLY A 80 -17.02 1.32 -15.26
C GLY A 80 -16.88 2.52 -16.19
N LYS A 81 -17.84 3.45 -16.11
CA LYS A 81 -17.74 4.76 -16.77
C LYS A 81 -17.02 5.80 -15.91
N GLU A 82 -16.89 5.52 -14.61
CA GLU A 82 -16.31 6.45 -13.65
C GLU A 82 -14.78 6.41 -13.69
N HIS A 83 -14.16 7.50 -13.28
CA HIS A 83 -12.71 7.58 -13.11
C HIS A 83 -12.31 7.04 -11.74
N HIS A 84 -11.55 5.96 -11.74
CA HIS A 84 -11.12 5.26 -10.53
C HIS A 84 -9.61 5.43 -10.36
N GLU A 85 -9.19 5.91 -9.20
CA GLU A 85 -7.76 6.11 -8.93
C GLU A 85 -7.43 5.83 -7.46
N LEU A 86 -6.20 5.37 -7.21
CA LEU A 86 -5.60 5.46 -5.88
C LEU A 86 -4.84 6.79 -5.82
N VAL A 87 -5.09 7.54 -4.76
CA VAL A 87 -4.37 8.76 -4.44
C VAL A 87 -3.55 8.52 -3.19
N ALA A 88 -2.33 9.03 -3.17
CA ALA A 88 -1.48 9.01 -2.00
C ALA A 88 -0.86 10.38 -1.76
N TYR A 89 -0.72 10.74 -0.49
CA TYR A 89 -0.19 12.02 -0.07
C TYR A 89 0.93 11.82 0.95
N VAL A 90 2.10 12.35 0.64
CA VAL A 90 3.23 12.48 1.54
C VAL A 90 3.17 13.88 2.14
N LYS A 91 2.85 13.98 3.42
CA LYS A 91 2.83 15.24 4.16
C LYS A 91 4.24 15.78 4.35
N SER A 92 4.35 17.08 4.65
CA SER A 92 5.64 17.73 4.96
C SER A 92 6.38 17.13 6.16
N ASN A 93 5.69 16.41 7.06
CA ASN A 93 6.31 15.69 8.18
C ASN A 93 6.78 14.26 7.81
N GLY A 94 6.68 13.87 6.53
CA GLY A 94 7.05 12.54 6.03
C GLY A 94 5.98 11.45 6.22
N GLU A 95 4.85 11.74 6.88
CA GLU A 95 3.75 10.78 6.96
C GLU A 95 3.13 10.57 5.57
N CYS A 96 3.01 9.31 5.16
CA CYS A 96 2.38 8.94 3.90
C CYS A 96 1.05 8.23 4.14
N LEU A 97 0.03 8.65 3.40
CA LEU A 97 -1.31 8.08 3.42
C LEU A 97 -1.73 7.77 1.99
N ALA A 98 -2.52 6.72 1.77
CA ALA A 98 -3.14 6.44 0.48
C ALA A 98 -4.61 6.08 0.66
N TRP A 99 -5.44 6.34 -0.34
CA TRP A 99 -6.86 6.00 -0.35
C TRP A 99 -7.38 5.89 -1.78
N TYR A 100 -8.59 5.38 -1.92
CA TYR A 100 -9.28 5.24 -3.19
C TYR A 100 -10.20 6.43 -3.46
N ASN A 101 -10.16 6.94 -4.69
CA ASN A 101 -11.06 7.97 -5.19
C ASN A 101 -11.92 7.45 -6.36
N VAL A 102 -13.14 7.95 -6.43
CA VAL A 102 -14.03 7.82 -7.59
C VAL A 102 -14.47 9.21 -8.03
N ASN A 103 -14.12 9.60 -9.25
CA ASN A 103 -14.39 10.95 -9.79
C ASN A 103 -13.91 12.08 -8.87
N GLY A 104 -12.73 11.92 -8.26
CA GLY A 104 -12.15 12.89 -7.33
C GLY A 104 -12.75 12.89 -5.93
N LEU A 105 -13.73 12.04 -5.62
CA LEU A 105 -14.32 11.88 -4.29
C LEU A 105 -13.67 10.71 -3.55
N THR A 106 -13.29 10.93 -2.29
CA THR A 106 -12.76 9.87 -1.42
C THR A 106 -13.81 8.80 -1.17
N ALA A 107 -13.46 7.56 -1.53
CA ALA A 107 -14.34 6.39 -1.47
C ALA A 107 -13.83 5.30 -0.50
N SER A 108 -12.68 5.51 0.15
CA SER A 108 -12.17 4.62 1.20
C SER A 108 -11.56 5.38 2.37
N ASN A 109 -11.40 4.69 3.50
CA ASN A 109 -10.52 5.16 4.55
C ASN A 109 -9.07 5.22 4.05
N ALA A 110 -8.27 6.08 4.68
CA ALA A 110 -6.84 6.17 4.41
C ALA A 110 -6.07 4.98 5.02
N VAL A 111 -5.16 4.43 4.23
CA VAL A 111 -4.23 3.38 4.62
C VAL A 111 -2.81 3.95 4.75
N ARG A 112 -1.97 3.29 5.56
CA ARG A 112 -0.61 3.75 5.88
C ARG A 112 0.48 2.74 5.53
N GLN A 113 0.08 1.52 5.18
CA GLN A 113 0.96 0.37 5.04
C GLN A 113 0.75 -0.27 3.66
N LEU A 114 1.83 -0.78 3.07
CA LEU A 114 1.82 -1.32 1.72
C LEU A 114 0.86 -2.49 1.57
N HIS A 115 0.78 -3.41 2.53
CA HIS A 115 -0.16 -4.54 2.44
C HIS A 115 -1.62 -4.07 2.38
N GLN A 116 -1.97 -3.03 3.13
CA GLN A 116 -3.32 -2.44 3.09
C GLN A 116 -3.61 -1.82 1.72
N LEU A 117 -2.62 -1.14 1.13
CA LEU A 117 -2.73 -0.57 -0.22
C LEU A 117 -2.84 -1.67 -1.29
N GLN A 118 -2.05 -2.73 -1.17
CA GLN A 118 -2.10 -3.91 -2.03
C GLN A 118 -3.46 -4.62 -1.94
N ASN A 119 -4.05 -4.71 -0.75
CA ASN A 119 -5.39 -5.27 -0.55
C ASN A 119 -6.48 -4.42 -1.19
N LEU A 120 -6.39 -3.10 -1.01
CA LEU A 120 -7.30 -2.16 -1.62
C LEU A 120 -7.25 -2.28 -3.15
N HIS A 121 -6.04 -2.29 -3.75
CA HIS A 121 -5.87 -2.52 -5.18
C HIS A 121 -6.50 -3.83 -5.63
N TYR A 122 -6.15 -4.95 -4.99
CA TYR A 122 -6.66 -6.27 -5.36
C TYR A 122 -8.18 -6.37 -5.23
N THR A 123 -8.77 -5.76 -4.21
CA THR A 123 -10.24 -5.74 -4.04
C THR A 123 -10.93 -4.99 -5.19
N LEU A 124 -10.28 -3.96 -5.73
CA LEU A 124 -10.83 -3.12 -6.80
C LEU A 124 -10.58 -3.69 -8.20
N THR A 125 -9.43 -4.32 -8.43
CA THR A 125 -8.98 -4.75 -9.77
C THR A 125 -8.95 -6.26 -9.96
N GLY A 126 -8.85 -7.03 -8.88
CA GLY A 126 -8.57 -8.47 -8.92
C GLY A 126 -7.11 -8.82 -9.19
N GLU A 127 -6.22 -7.82 -9.26
CA GLU A 127 -4.81 -7.99 -9.62
C GLU A 127 -3.87 -7.55 -8.49
N GLU A 128 -2.68 -8.15 -8.44
CA GLU A 128 -1.60 -7.69 -7.57
C GLU A 128 -1.12 -6.30 -7.99
N LEU A 129 -0.70 -5.51 -6.99
CA LEU A 129 -0.21 -4.14 -7.18
C LEU A 129 1.29 -4.14 -7.53
#